data_AF-A0A9P6TW58-F1
#
_entry.id   AF-A0A9P6TW58-F1
#
_cell.length_a   1.000
_cell.length_b   1.000
_cell.length_c   1.000
_cell.angle_alpha   90.00
_cell.angle_beta   90.00
_cell.angle_gamma   90.00
#
_symmetry.space_group_name_H-M   'P 1'
#
loop_
_entity.id
_entity.type
_entity.pdbx_description
1 polymer ?
#
loop_
_entity_poly.entity_id
_entity_poly.type
_entity_poly.pdbx_seq_one_letter_code
_entity_poly.pdbx_strand_id
1 'polypeptide(L)'
;MSIQESELIEEYHCDTCTTSAGPSTLKMETEKRSRAAATPTNKWKAMLMTRKFRRHNFPKLKGKDVTLEYLRSTGFREPILVGLDTNGKTKGLDMVMPAASWTVDNVRNVLGDNMPVTVIDVATQSELEQWTMRSWAEYFNTKNRDRLYNVISLEVSKTTLAQKMQIPHIVRELDWVANFWPSDIKQGCPKVKLFCLMGVAGSFTNFHIDFGGSSVFYHIVSGSKVFYLTDPTPANLEIYKVWSKNPSLVEPCFLGDRFEKPCYKIVLKQGDTLLIPSGWIHCVYTPVDSLVIGGNFLHSLHIPMQLEIIRIEQETGTPIKFRFPSMEKLSWFAVAAYESMDQEKLKALSNIELHGLVELTNYLFLRQQDVRIRKKLDPAEKKAIKQSVPPIAYKFRNGGPSGLSRRLNRMACAILTERGEIVNEAHRLLSPEDFDLDFEPVPISTSSFALTPSATMSDHSSPTLSSTTTAIVATPQVDHENTLHEATMKELSPNTECTLVNSNEAVGGQLLLTPPGGPEDAKIKLAEASANAPISQRRLLKRAAEEQVCSDQGSTSALCSASPRRKLR
;
A
#
# COMPACT_ATOMS: atom_id res chain seq x y z
N MET A 1 -29.84 29.76 3.40
CA MET A 1 -28.88 29.41 4.44
C MET A 1 -28.46 27.96 4.27
N SER A 2 -27.19 27.72 3.95
CA SER A 2 -26.55 26.41 3.97
C SER A 2 -26.13 26.03 5.40
N ILE A 3 -25.73 24.76 5.61
CA ILE A 3 -25.22 24.31 6.92
C ILE A 3 -23.98 25.13 7.33
N GLN A 4 -23.06 25.38 6.40
CA GLN A 4 -21.84 26.17 6.65
C GLN A 4 -22.13 27.65 6.94
N GLU A 5 -23.19 28.23 6.36
CA GLU A 5 -23.64 29.58 6.72
C GLU A 5 -24.22 29.63 8.14
N SER A 6 -24.90 28.57 8.59
CA SER A 6 -25.47 28.49 9.94
C SER A 6 -24.43 28.37 11.06
N GLU A 7 -23.24 27.85 10.75
CA GLU A 7 -22.14 27.70 11.73
C GLU A 7 -21.50 29.04 12.13
N LEU A 8 -21.59 30.07 11.27
CA LEU A 8 -21.00 31.40 11.49
C LEU A 8 -21.87 32.33 12.35
N ILE A 9 -23.16 32.04 12.46
CA ILE A 9 -24.14 32.86 13.20
C ILE A 9 -23.99 32.62 14.70
N GLU A 10 -24.03 33.70 15.48
CA GLU A 10 -24.03 33.70 16.94
C GLU A 10 -25.47 33.74 17.48
N GLU A 11 -26.27 34.70 17.00
CA GLU A 11 -27.70 34.80 17.28
C GLU A 11 -28.49 35.03 15.97
N TYR A 12 -29.48 34.17 15.70
CA TYR A 12 -30.25 34.21 14.45
C TYR A 12 -31.54 35.04 14.62
N HIS A 13 -31.61 36.14 13.87
CA HIS A 13 -32.83 36.93 13.68
C HIS A 13 -33.36 36.70 12.26
N CYS A 14 -34.62 36.26 12.16
CA CYS A 14 -35.34 36.16 10.89
C CYS A 14 -35.86 37.52 10.41
N ASP A 15 -36.36 37.57 9.17
CA ASP A 15 -36.80 38.80 8.48
C ASP A 15 -37.80 39.65 9.30
N THR A 16 -38.74 39.03 10.02
CA THR A 16 -39.69 39.73 10.89
C THR A 16 -39.04 40.30 12.14
N CYS A 17 -38.17 39.53 12.82
CA CYS A 17 -37.43 39.99 14.00
C CYS A 17 -36.35 41.03 13.68
N THR A 18 -35.83 41.04 12.45
CA THR A 18 -34.79 41.98 11.99
C THR A 18 -35.19 43.45 12.18
N THR A 19 -36.49 43.74 12.08
CA THR A 19 -37.04 45.11 12.23
C THR A 19 -36.98 45.64 13.67
N SER A 20 -36.94 44.75 14.67
CA SER A 20 -36.97 45.12 16.10
C SER A 20 -35.69 44.78 16.88
N ALA A 21 -34.96 43.75 16.45
CA ALA A 21 -33.74 43.27 17.10
C ALA A 21 -32.46 43.47 16.26
N GLY A 22 -32.58 44.01 15.04
CA GLY A 22 -31.49 44.09 14.07
C GLY A 22 -31.23 42.75 13.37
N PRO A 23 -30.33 42.71 12.37
CA PRO A 23 -30.01 41.49 11.62
C PRO A 23 -29.35 40.42 12.52
N SER A 24 -29.28 39.19 12.03
CA SER A 24 -28.56 38.09 12.69
C SER A 24 -27.10 38.48 13.00
N THR A 25 -26.63 38.17 14.20
CA THR A 25 -25.25 38.44 14.62
C THR A 25 -24.31 37.31 14.20
N LEU A 26 -23.04 37.63 13.93
CA LEU A 26 -22.01 36.67 13.54
C LEU A 26 -20.96 36.57 14.64
N LYS A 27 -20.45 35.35 14.87
CA LYS A 27 -19.43 35.08 15.88
C LYS A 27 -18.18 35.92 15.62
N MET A 28 -17.80 36.76 16.59
CA MET A 28 -16.60 37.59 16.45
C MET A 28 -15.33 36.71 16.35
N GLU A 29 -14.67 36.75 15.18
CA GLU A 29 -13.29 36.26 15.07
C GLU A 29 -12.38 37.03 16.04
N THR A 30 -11.84 36.35 17.05
CA THR A 30 -11.00 36.97 18.07
C THR A 30 -9.71 37.53 17.48
N GLU A 31 -9.26 38.69 17.95
CA GLU A 31 -8.25 39.57 17.32
C GLU A 31 -6.81 39.00 17.21
N LYS A 32 -6.60 37.94 16.43
CA LYS A 32 -5.28 37.39 16.07
C LYS A 32 -4.90 37.60 14.60
N ARG A 33 -5.65 38.44 13.87
CA ARG A 33 -5.40 38.82 12.47
C ARG A 33 -4.61 40.13 12.27
N SER A 34 -4.29 40.85 13.34
CA SER A 34 -3.56 42.14 13.31
C SER A 34 -2.05 42.06 13.02
N ARG A 35 -1.53 40.90 12.60
CA ARG A 35 -0.17 40.73 12.03
C ARG A 35 -0.18 40.52 10.50
N ALA A 36 -1.02 41.28 9.81
CA ALA A 36 -1.17 41.25 8.35
C ALA A 36 -0.04 41.97 7.60
N ALA A 37 1.20 41.46 7.71
CA ALA A 37 2.35 41.87 6.89
C ALA A 37 3.20 40.67 6.40
N ALA A 38 2.67 39.45 6.52
CA ALA A 38 3.26 38.24 5.99
C ALA A 38 2.29 37.56 5.03
N THR A 39 2.73 37.30 3.79
CA THR A 39 1.97 36.53 2.79
C THR A 39 1.53 35.20 3.40
N PRO A 40 0.28 34.74 3.19
CA PRO A 40 -0.20 33.47 3.74
C PRO A 40 0.71 32.31 3.33
N THR A 41 1.57 31.89 4.26
CA THR A 41 2.59 30.89 3.97
C THR A 41 1.89 29.54 3.91
N ASN A 42 1.66 29.07 2.69
CA ASN A 42 0.96 27.81 2.38
C ASN A 42 1.31 26.72 3.43
N LYS A 43 0.29 26.26 4.19
CA LYS A 43 0.46 25.40 5.37
C LYS A 43 1.29 24.15 5.04
N TRP A 44 1.02 23.56 3.89
CA TRP A 44 1.72 22.39 3.38
C TRP A 44 3.18 22.69 3.01
N LYS A 45 3.46 23.84 2.37
CA LYS A 45 4.85 24.28 2.09
C LYS A 45 5.64 24.48 3.38
N ALA A 46 5.08 25.16 4.39
CA ALA A 46 5.74 25.35 5.68
C ALA A 46 6.04 24.01 6.37
N MET A 47 5.02 23.14 6.47
CA MET A 47 5.08 21.79 7.03
C MET A 47 6.15 20.90 6.37
N LEU A 48 6.30 20.98 5.04
CA LEU A 48 7.26 20.19 4.27
C LEU A 48 8.68 20.76 4.25
N MET A 49 8.85 22.07 4.47
CA MET A 49 10.17 22.73 4.49
C MET A 49 10.87 22.61 5.84
N THR A 50 10.14 22.42 6.95
CA THR A 50 10.72 22.18 8.28
C THR A 50 11.11 20.72 8.54
N ARG A 51 10.68 19.78 7.69
CA ARG A 51 10.91 18.33 7.87
C ARG A 51 12.15 17.83 7.15
N LYS A 52 12.87 16.92 7.81
CA LYS A 52 13.98 16.15 7.23
C LYS A 52 13.45 14.83 6.69
N PHE A 53 13.68 14.57 5.40
CA PHE A 53 13.26 13.34 4.71
C PHE A 53 14.46 12.47 4.39
N ARG A 54 14.27 11.14 4.34
CA ARG A 54 15.35 10.21 4.03
C ARG A 54 15.77 10.32 2.57
N ARG A 55 17.07 10.26 2.28
CA ARG A 55 17.58 10.09 0.91
C ARG A 55 17.27 8.66 0.45
N HIS A 56 16.72 8.54 -0.75
CA HIS A 56 16.46 7.24 -1.37
C HIS A 56 17.64 6.78 -2.22
N ASN A 57 17.84 5.46 -2.30
CA ASN A 57 18.75 4.83 -3.25
C ASN A 57 18.00 4.13 -4.40
N PHE A 58 16.68 4.37 -4.53
CA PHE A 58 15.80 3.75 -5.52
C PHE A 58 16.37 3.75 -6.96
N PRO A 59 16.09 2.70 -7.76
CA PRO A 59 16.62 2.54 -9.12
C PRO A 59 16.47 3.77 -10.01
N LYS A 60 17.59 4.19 -10.62
CA LYS A 60 17.66 5.23 -11.65
C LYS A 60 18.09 4.58 -12.96
N LEU A 61 17.11 4.24 -13.79
CA LEU A 61 17.31 3.45 -15.01
C LEU A 61 17.24 4.32 -16.27
N LYS A 62 17.88 3.90 -17.35
CA LYS A 62 17.60 4.44 -18.69
C LYS A 62 16.32 3.75 -19.17
N GLY A 63 15.48 4.42 -19.95
CA GLY A 63 14.17 3.86 -20.32
C GLY A 63 14.24 2.46 -20.97
N LYS A 64 15.29 2.19 -21.76
CA LYS A 64 15.53 0.90 -22.40
C LYS A 64 15.90 -0.25 -21.46
N ASP A 65 16.25 0.07 -20.21
CA ASP A 65 16.64 -0.90 -19.18
C ASP A 65 15.43 -1.25 -18.28
N VAL A 66 14.25 -0.63 -18.51
CA VAL A 66 13.00 -0.88 -17.79
C VAL A 66 12.18 -1.95 -18.51
N THR A 67 12.66 -3.19 -18.47
CA THR A 67 12.06 -4.33 -19.18
C THR A 67 11.18 -5.20 -18.26
N LEU A 68 10.32 -6.04 -18.85
CA LEU A 68 9.55 -7.05 -18.12
C LEU A 68 10.46 -8.03 -17.36
N GLU A 69 11.64 -8.35 -17.91
CA GLU A 69 12.67 -9.16 -17.25
C GLU A 69 13.20 -8.49 -15.98
N TYR A 70 13.54 -7.19 -16.06
CA TYR A 70 14.00 -6.42 -14.89
C TYR A 70 12.91 -6.32 -13.81
N LEU A 71 11.65 -6.11 -14.19
CA LEU A 71 10.54 -6.07 -13.23
C LEU A 71 10.20 -7.45 -12.65
N ARG A 72 10.44 -8.55 -13.38
CA ARG A 72 10.33 -9.92 -12.86
C ARG A 72 11.45 -10.27 -11.89
N SER A 73 12.71 -9.93 -12.19
CA SER A 73 13.86 -10.26 -11.34
C SER A 73 13.92 -9.42 -10.06
N THR A 74 13.51 -8.15 -10.12
CA THR A 74 13.38 -7.27 -8.94
C THR A 74 12.03 -7.38 -8.22
N GLY A 75 11.03 -8.01 -8.85
CA GLY A 75 9.63 -7.98 -8.41
C GLY A 75 8.97 -6.60 -8.45
N PHE A 76 9.59 -5.58 -9.07
CA PHE A 76 9.11 -4.18 -9.09
C PHE A 76 8.83 -3.60 -7.67
N ARG A 77 9.60 -4.02 -6.65
CA ARG A 77 9.27 -3.71 -5.25
C ARG A 77 9.50 -2.24 -4.85
N GLU A 78 10.40 -1.54 -5.53
CA GLU A 78 10.75 -0.14 -5.28
C GLU A 78 10.34 0.80 -6.44
N PRO A 79 10.14 2.11 -6.18
CA PRO A 79 9.90 3.10 -7.22
C PRO A 79 11.07 3.18 -8.21
N ILE A 80 10.78 3.31 -9.51
CA ILE A 80 11.79 3.39 -10.56
C ILE A 80 11.76 4.79 -11.17
N LEU A 81 12.92 5.47 -11.15
CA LEU A 81 13.10 6.77 -11.77
C LEU A 81 13.75 6.60 -13.14
N VAL A 82 13.15 7.22 -14.16
CA VAL A 82 13.74 7.34 -15.51
C VAL A 82 13.87 8.82 -15.83
N GLY A 83 15.10 9.32 -15.78
CA GLY A 83 15.41 10.70 -16.10
C GLY A 83 15.55 10.97 -17.60
N LEU A 84 15.82 12.22 -17.94
CA LEU A 84 16.21 12.64 -19.29
C LEU A 84 17.53 12.01 -19.74
N ASP A 85 17.64 11.71 -21.05
CA ASP A 85 18.90 11.37 -21.69
C ASP A 85 19.79 12.60 -21.94
N THR A 86 20.99 12.39 -22.49
CA THR A 86 21.94 13.46 -22.84
C THR A 86 21.43 14.48 -23.88
N ASN A 87 20.27 14.23 -24.49
CA ASN A 87 19.61 15.10 -25.47
C ASN A 87 18.35 15.77 -24.90
N GLY A 88 18.14 15.69 -23.58
CA GLY A 88 16.97 16.25 -22.91
C GLY A 88 15.67 15.50 -23.22
N LYS A 89 15.72 14.21 -23.58
CA LYS A 89 14.53 13.38 -23.90
C LYS A 89 14.51 12.07 -23.11
N THR A 90 13.33 11.66 -22.66
CA THR A 90 13.11 10.42 -21.90
C THR A 90 13.10 9.19 -22.84
N LYS A 91 14.27 8.84 -23.39
CA LYS A 91 14.38 7.78 -24.41
C LYS A 91 14.31 6.37 -23.81
N GLY A 92 13.79 5.44 -24.62
CA GLY A 92 13.82 4.00 -24.37
C GLY A 92 12.57 3.42 -23.71
N LEU A 93 11.67 4.25 -23.16
CA LEU A 93 10.38 3.78 -22.61
C LEU A 93 9.32 3.44 -23.67
N ASP A 94 9.61 3.66 -24.96
CA ASP A 94 8.66 3.56 -26.09
C ASP A 94 7.29 4.19 -25.75
N MET A 95 7.37 5.47 -25.37
CA MET A 95 6.22 6.32 -25.05
C MET A 95 6.22 7.55 -25.96
N VAL A 96 5.03 8.05 -26.26
CA VAL A 96 4.80 9.32 -26.96
C VAL A 96 4.04 10.23 -26.01
N MET A 97 4.65 11.35 -25.65
CA MET A 97 4.11 12.34 -24.71
C MET A 97 4.07 13.71 -25.38
N PRO A 98 3.25 14.66 -24.87
CA PRO A 98 3.27 16.03 -25.33
C PRO A 98 4.67 16.65 -25.31
N ALA A 99 4.94 17.58 -26.23
CA ALA A 99 6.17 18.36 -26.17
C ALA A 99 6.19 19.22 -24.90
N ALA A 100 7.37 19.41 -24.30
CA ALA A 100 7.51 20.12 -23.02
C ALA A 100 7.10 21.61 -23.05
N SER A 101 6.83 22.17 -24.23
CA SER A 101 6.23 23.49 -24.44
C SER A 101 4.70 23.52 -24.30
N TRP A 102 4.04 22.39 -24.01
CA TRP A 102 2.58 22.33 -23.87
C TRP A 102 2.10 23.04 -22.59
N THR A 103 1.06 23.85 -22.76
CA THR A 103 0.35 24.58 -21.69
C THR A 103 -1.05 24.01 -21.46
N VAL A 104 -1.73 24.51 -20.43
CA VAL A 104 -3.15 24.21 -20.16
C VAL A 104 -4.05 24.67 -21.32
N ASP A 105 -3.70 25.75 -22.02
CA ASP A 105 -4.40 26.16 -23.26
C ASP A 105 -4.27 25.13 -24.39
N ASN A 106 -3.13 24.45 -24.53
CA ASN A 106 -3.02 23.37 -25.53
C ASN A 106 -3.93 22.18 -25.16
N VAL A 107 -4.06 21.86 -23.87
CA VAL A 107 -5.00 20.84 -23.38
C VAL A 107 -6.45 21.28 -23.64
N ARG A 108 -6.84 22.51 -23.30
CA ARG A 108 -8.18 23.06 -23.57
C ARG A 108 -8.50 23.04 -25.06
N ASN A 109 -7.58 23.49 -25.92
CA ASN A 109 -7.79 23.57 -27.36
C ASN A 109 -7.94 22.18 -28.02
N VAL A 110 -7.49 21.08 -27.39
CA VAL A 110 -7.67 19.70 -27.87
C VAL A 110 -8.92 19.04 -27.30
N LEU A 111 -9.28 19.31 -26.04
CA LEU A 111 -10.45 18.73 -25.36
C LEU A 111 -11.76 19.51 -25.59
N GLY A 112 -11.66 20.80 -25.94
CA GLY A 112 -12.77 21.73 -26.06
C GLY A 112 -13.09 22.45 -24.74
N ASP A 113 -13.42 23.73 -24.84
CA ASP A 113 -13.72 24.63 -23.72
C ASP A 113 -14.73 24.07 -22.70
N ASN A 114 -15.79 23.43 -23.21
CA ASN A 114 -16.92 22.93 -22.42
C ASN A 114 -16.67 21.55 -21.77
N MET A 115 -15.50 20.95 -21.96
CA MET A 115 -15.14 19.68 -21.31
C MET A 115 -15.19 19.84 -19.78
N PRO A 116 -16.00 19.05 -19.05
CA PRO A 116 -16.06 19.13 -17.58
C PRO A 116 -14.74 18.71 -16.93
N VAL A 117 -14.42 19.35 -15.80
CA VAL A 117 -13.19 19.10 -15.04
C VAL A 117 -13.53 19.01 -13.56
N THR A 118 -13.12 17.94 -12.88
CA THR A 118 -13.15 17.90 -11.41
C THR A 118 -11.91 18.58 -10.86
N VAL A 119 -12.11 19.63 -10.06
CA VAL A 119 -11.05 20.45 -9.47
C VAL A 119 -11.00 20.20 -7.96
N ILE A 120 -9.81 19.99 -7.39
CA ILE A 120 -9.61 19.84 -5.95
C ILE A 120 -9.19 21.17 -5.34
N ASP A 121 -9.84 21.57 -4.26
CA ASP A 121 -9.39 22.66 -3.37
C ASP A 121 -8.24 22.16 -2.49
N VAL A 122 -7.08 22.82 -2.58
CA VAL A 122 -5.86 22.39 -1.87
C VAL A 122 -5.93 22.65 -0.36
N ALA A 123 -6.76 23.58 0.10
CA ALA A 123 -6.89 23.93 1.52
C ALA A 123 -7.75 22.91 2.28
N THR A 124 -8.87 22.50 1.68
CA THR A 124 -9.87 21.56 2.24
C THR A 124 -9.74 20.12 1.74
N GLN A 125 -8.96 19.88 0.69
CA GLN A 125 -8.85 18.60 -0.04
C GLN A 125 -10.19 18.11 -0.65
N SER A 126 -11.17 19.00 -0.86
CA SER A 126 -12.50 18.66 -1.41
C SER A 126 -12.59 18.81 -2.93
N GLU A 127 -13.30 17.90 -3.59
CA GLU A 127 -13.62 17.99 -5.03
C GLU A 127 -14.72 19.02 -5.33
N LEU A 128 -14.58 19.72 -6.46
CA LEU A 128 -15.49 20.70 -7.02
C LEU A 128 -15.79 20.31 -8.47
N GLU A 129 -17.02 19.91 -8.76
CA GLU A 129 -17.41 19.31 -10.05
C GLU A 129 -17.98 20.35 -11.07
N GLN A 130 -18.13 21.61 -10.68
CA GLN A 130 -18.72 22.69 -11.51
C GLN A 130 -17.72 23.44 -12.41
N TRP A 131 -16.58 22.83 -12.76
CA TRP A 131 -15.54 23.46 -13.58
C TRP A 131 -15.52 22.94 -15.03
N THR A 132 -14.97 23.76 -15.92
CA THR A 132 -14.80 23.46 -17.35
C THR A 132 -13.35 23.66 -17.75
N MET A 133 -12.90 23.08 -18.86
CA MET A 133 -11.55 23.32 -19.38
C MET A 133 -11.29 24.79 -19.73
N ARG A 134 -12.33 25.58 -20.06
CA ARG A 134 -12.22 27.04 -20.17
C ARG A 134 -11.93 27.70 -18.83
N SER A 135 -12.83 27.57 -17.85
CA SER A 135 -12.67 28.25 -16.55
C SER A 135 -11.44 27.78 -15.79
N TRP A 136 -11.04 26.51 -15.97
CA TRP A 136 -9.77 25.99 -15.46
C TRP A 136 -8.56 26.66 -16.10
N ALA A 137 -8.52 26.81 -17.42
CA ALA A 137 -7.41 27.49 -18.11
C ALA A 137 -7.34 28.99 -17.75
N GLU A 138 -8.49 29.66 -17.64
CA GLU A 138 -8.59 31.06 -17.20
C GLU A 138 -8.02 31.22 -15.77
N TYR A 139 -8.44 30.38 -14.82
CA TYR A 139 -7.86 30.35 -13.47
C TYR A 139 -6.35 30.05 -13.50
N PHE A 140 -5.93 29.02 -14.24
CA PHE A 140 -4.52 28.60 -14.28
C PHE A 140 -3.61 29.72 -14.80
N ASN A 141 -4.07 30.53 -15.75
CA ASN A 141 -3.32 31.65 -16.29
C ASN A 141 -3.35 32.94 -15.43
N THR A 142 -4.04 32.94 -14.28
CA THR A 142 -3.96 34.06 -13.32
C THR A 142 -2.60 34.13 -12.63
N LYS A 143 -2.07 35.36 -12.47
CA LYS A 143 -0.76 35.62 -11.84
C LYS A 143 -0.81 35.58 -10.31
N ASN A 144 -1.90 36.07 -9.72
CA ASN A 144 -2.15 36.07 -8.28
C ASN A 144 -3.34 35.14 -8.03
N ARG A 145 -3.20 34.24 -7.04
CA ARG A 145 -4.18 33.18 -6.75
C ARG A 145 -4.48 33.15 -5.25
N ASP A 146 -5.59 33.74 -4.84
CA ASP A 146 -6.00 33.81 -3.43
C ASP A 146 -6.40 32.45 -2.87
N ARG A 147 -6.81 31.52 -3.75
CA ARG A 147 -7.17 30.14 -3.44
C ARG A 147 -6.44 29.19 -4.41
N LEU A 148 -5.93 28.09 -3.89
CA LEU A 148 -5.12 27.12 -4.65
C LEU A 148 -5.96 25.92 -5.05
N TYR A 149 -6.00 25.63 -6.34
CA TYR A 149 -6.76 24.54 -6.94
C TYR A 149 -5.86 23.57 -7.72
N ASN A 150 -6.28 22.31 -7.88
CA ASN A 150 -5.46 21.24 -8.48
C ASN A 150 -6.35 20.27 -9.26
N VAL A 151 -5.97 19.92 -10.49
CA VAL A 151 -6.63 18.89 -11.29
C VAL A 151 -5.76 17.64 -11.32
N ILE A 152 -6.27 16.53 -10.78
CA ILE A 152 -5.60 15.22 -10.82
C ILE A 152 -6.47 14.13 -11.47
N SER A 153 -7.80 14.28 -11.45
CA SER A 153 -8.75 13.24 -11.84
C SER A 153 -9.24 13.33 -13.30
N LEU A 154 -8.63 14.17 -14.14
CA LEU A 154 -9.05 14.38 -15.54
C LEU A 154 -8.61 13.19 -16.42
N GLU A 155 -9.47 12.19 -16.51
CA GLU A 155 -9.31 10.99 -17.34
C GLU A 155 -9.51 11.32 -18.83
N VAL A 156 -8.56 10.93 -19.68
CA VAL A 156 -8.52 11.35 -21.09
C VAL A 156 -8.46 10.20 -22.10
N SER A 157 -8.45 8.93 -21.70
CA SER A 157 -8.25 7.76 -22.60
C SER A 157 -9.27 7.66 -23.74
N LYS A 158 -10.45 8.29 -23.62
CA LYS A 158 -11.51 8.30 -24.66
C LYS A 158 -11.62 9.65 -25.39
N THR A 159 -10.55 10.44 -25.42
CA THR A 159 -10.51 11.77 -26.06
C THR A 159 -9.51 11.83 -27.23
N THR A 160 -9.61 12.89 -28.03
CA THR A 160 -8.63 13.32 -29.05
C THR A 160 -7.23 13.57 -28.50
N LEU A 161 -7.09 13.81 -27.20
CA LEU A 161 -5.81 14.03 -26.54
C LEU A 161 -5.04 12.71 -26.35
N ALA A 162 -5.72 11.64 -25.95
CA ALA A 162 -5.11 10.31 -25.83
C ALA A 162 -4.62 9.75 -27.18
N GLN A 163 -5.31 10.08 -28.27
CA GLN A 163 -4.91 9.69 -29.64
C GLN A 163 -3.56 10.30 -30.09
N LYS A 164 -3.03 11.28 -29.35
CA LYS A 164 -1.72 11.92 -29.59
C LYS A 164 -0.63 11.39 -28.65
N MET A 165 -0.93 10.38 -27.84
CA MET A 165 -0.04 9.84 -26.81
C MET A 165 0.09 8.31 -26.91
N GLN A 166 1.15 7.79 -26.31
CA GLN A 166 1.39 6.37 -26.10
C GLN A 166 2.04 6.23 -24.72
N ILE A 167 1.40 5.50 -23.80
CA ILE A 167 1.94 5.24 -22.45
C ILE A 167 3.16 4.30 -22.53
N PRO A 168 4.06 4.28 -21.51
CA PRO A 168 5.28 3.47 -21.54
C PRO A 168 5.04 2.01 -21.89
N HIS A 169 5.90 1.42 -22.72
CA HIS A 169 5.75 0.06 -23.23
C HIS A 169 5.54 -0.98 -22.13
N ILE A 170 6.37 -0.91 -21.09
CA ILE A 170 6.30 -1.78 -19.91
C ILE A 170 4.96 -1.68 -19.15
N VAL A 171 4.28 -0.53 -19.20
CA VAL A 171 2.92 -0.36 -18.65
C VAL A 171 1.90 -1.06 -19.56
N ARG A 172 2.08 -1.03 -20.88
CA ARG A 172 1.22 -1.73 -21.85
C ARG A 172 1.37 -3.25 -21.74
N GLU A 173 2.58 -3.75 -21.48
CA GLU A 173 2.84 -5.17 -21.19
C GLU A 173 2.18 -5.65 -19.89
N LEU A 174 2.20 -4.82 -18.84
CA LEU A 174 1.74 -5.21 -17.50
C LEU A 174 0.24 -4.97 -17.23
N ASP A 175 -0.38 -3.96 -17.86
CA ASP A 175 -1.75 -3.54 -17.56
C ASP A 175 -2.79 -4.64 -17.86
N TRP A 176 -3.41 -5.16 -16.80
CA TRP A 176 -4.53 -6.10 -16.90
C TRP A 176 -5.69 -5.56 -17.75
N VAL A 177 -5.96 -4.25 -17.74
CA VAL A 177 -7.02 -3.64 -18.54
C VAL A 177 -6.63 -3.54 -20.02
N ALA A 178 -5.35 -3.71 -20.38
CA ALA A 178 -4.89 -3.77 -21.78
C ALA A 178 -4.89 -5.22 -22.27
N ASN A 179 -4.45 -6.15 -21.42
CA ASN A 179 -4.15 -7.52 -21.82
C ASN A 179 -5.32 -8.49 -21.59
N PHE A 180 -6.21 -8.23 -20.63
CA PHE A 180 -7.26 -9.18 -20.22
C PHE A 180 -8.69 -8.65 -20.37
N TRP A 181 -8.94 -7.33 -20.40
CA TRP A 181 -10.30 -6.83 -20.59
C TRP A 181 -10.77 -7.00 -22.05
N PRO A 182 -11.86 -7.74 -22.35
CA PRO A 182 -12.28 -8.01 -23.72
C PRO A 182 -12.72 -6.75 -24.49
N SER A 183 -12.23 -6.60 -25.73
CA SER A 183 -12.41 -5.39 -26.56
C SER A 183 -13.84 -5.14 -27.04
N ASP A 184 -14.66 -6.19 -27.08
CA ASP A 184 -16.10 -6.14 -27.36
C ASP A 184 -16.89 -5.58 -26.17
N ILE A 185 -16.46 -5.86 -24.93
CA ILE A 185 -17.16 -5.48 -23.69
C ILE A 185 -16.80 -4.03 -23.31
N LYS A 186 -17.34 -3.06 -24.05
CA LYS A 186 -17.10 -1.63 -23.81
C LYS A 186 -17.71 -1.08 -22.51
N GLN A 187 -18.74 -1.74 -21.96
CA GLN A 187 -19.44 -1.33 -20.74
C GLN A 187 -18.69 -1.78 -19.48
N GLY A 188 -18.48 -0.86 -18.53
CA GLY A 188 -17.78 -1.14 -17.28
C GLY A 188 -16.24 -1.26 -17.41
N CYS A 189 -15.69 -1.14 -18.62
CA CYS A 189 -14.25 -1.10 -18.86
C CYS A 189 -13.57 0.02 -18.04
N PRO A 190 -12.58 -0.28 -17.19
CA PRO A 190 -11.94 0.69 -16.30
C PRO A 190 -11.31 1.87 -17.06
N LYS A 191 -11.71 3.09 -16.68
CA LYS A 191 -11.17 4.35 -17.19
C LYS A 191 -10.11 4.88 -16.22
N VAL A 192 -8.88 4.37 -16.32
CA VAL A 192 -7.81 4.64 -15.33
C VAL A 192 -6.41 4.78 -15.94
N LYS A 193 -6.29 4.59 -17.26
CA LYS A 193 -4.99 4.40 -17.94
C LYS A 193 -4.25 5.69 -18.27
N LEU A 194 -4.96 6.81 -18.35
CA LEU A 194 -4.40 8.07 -18.82
C LEU A 194 -5.14 9.26 -18.21
N PHE A 195 -4.45 9.97 -17.32
CA PHE A 195 -4.89 11.20 -16.68
C PHE A 195 -4.01 12.38 -17.14
N CYS A 196 -4.63 13.53 -17.31
CA CYS A 196 -3.97 14.81 -17.62
C CYS A 196 -4.02 15.71 -16.37
N LEU A 197 -2.97 15.66 -15.55
CA LEU A 197 -2.92 16.38 -14.28
C LEU A 197 -2.34 17.79 -14.49
N MET A 198 -2.99 18.79 -13.92
CA MET A 198 -2.63 20.20 -14.03
C MET A 198 -2.67 20.80 -12.63
N GLY A 199 -1.55 21.27 -12.11
CA GLY A 199 -1.47 21.79 -10.74
C GLY A 199 -0.65 23.07 -10.66
N VAL A 200 -1.18 24.06 -9.95
CA VAL A 200 -0.48 25.33 -9.72
C VAL A 200 0.59 25.21 -8.62
N ALA A 201 1.52 26.15 -8.60
CA ALA A 201 2.53 26.30 -7.56
C ALA A 201 1.88 26.38 -6.17
N GLY A 202 2.33 25.53 -5.24
CA GLY A 202 1.75 25.35 -3.92
C GLY A 202 0.71 24.23 -3.80
N SER A 203 0.21 23.65 -4.91
CA SER A 203 -0.79 22.57 -4.85
C SER A 203 -0.26 21.32 -4.16
N PHE A 204 -1.06 20.77 -3.26
CA PHE A 204 -0.74 19.60 -2.43
C PHE A 204 -1.88 18.59 -2.46
N THR A 205 -1.53 17.32 -2.63
CA THR A 205 -2.41 16.16 -2.45
C THR A 205 -1.87 15.37 -1.26
N ASN A 206 -2.70 15.13 -0.24
CA ASN A 206 -2.30 14.50 1.02
C ASN A 206 -1.94 13.00 0.84
N PHE A 207 -1.55 12.33 1.94
CA PHE A 207 -1.17 10.92 1.91
C PHE A 207 -2.32 10.03 1.46
N HIS A 208 -2.04 9.18 0.47
CA HIS A 208 -2.97 8.18 -0.06
C HIS A 208 -2.20 6.96 -0.59
N ILE A 209 -2.95 5.91 -0.90
CA ILE A 209 -2.53 4.79 -1.74
C ILE A 209 -3.42 4.83 -2.99
N ASP A 210 -2.86 4.54 -4.16
CA ASP A 210 -3.63 4.47 -5.40
C ASP A 210 -4.73 3.38 -5.37
N PHE A 211 -5.85 3.69 -6.00
CA PHE A 211 -7.08 2.90 -5.91
C PHE A 211 -6.88 1.46 -6.41
N GLY A 212 -7.47 0.51 -5.69
CA GLY A 212 -7.28 -0.95 -5.86
C GLY A 212 -5.85 -1.43 -5.66
N GLY A 213 -4.98 -0.62 -5.05
CA GLY A 213 -3.54 -0.89 -4.95
C GLY A 213 -2.85 -0.89 -6.30
N SER A 214 -3.34 -0.12 -7.28
CA SER A 214 -2.73 -0.03 -8.60
C SER A 214 -1.32 0.57 -8.55
N SER A 215 -0.48 0.16 -9.50
CA SER A 215 0.80 0.81 -9.79
C SER A 215 0.57 2.00 -10.71
N VAL A 216 1.46 2.98 -10.68
CA VAL A 216 1.32 4.24 -11.43
C VAL A 216 2.55 4.51 -12.29
N PHE A 217 2.34 5.04 -13.50
CA PHE A 217 3.37 5.81 -14.21
C PHE A 217 3.04 7.30 -14.13
N TYR A 218 4.06 8.14 -13.98
CA TYR A 218 3.91 9.57 -13.75
C TYR A 218 5.01 10.35 -14.48
N HIS A 219 4.66 11.08 -15.54
CA HIS A 219 5.59 11.77 -16.44
C HIS A 219 5.35 13.29 -16.44
N ILE A 220 6.38 14.06 -16.06
CA ILE A 220 6.29 15.52 -16.02
C ILE A 220 6.45 16.08 -17.45
N VAL A 221 5.38 16.59 -18.07
CA VAL A 221 5.47 17.28 -19.36
C VAL A 221 6.15 18.64 -19.20
N SER A 222 5.75 19.40 -18.16
CA SER A 222 6.37 20.69 -17.81
C SER A 222 6.23 20.96 -16.31
N GLY A 223 7.14 21.77 -15.76
CA GLY A 223 7.18 22.09 -14.33
C GLY A 223 7.95 21.07 -13.48
N SER A 224 7.45 20.78 -12.27
CA SER A 224 8.07 19.86 -11.31
C SER A 224 7.09 19.42 -10.22
N LYS A 225 7.24 18.19 -9.73
CA LYS A 225 6.48 17.61 -8.62
C LYS A 225 7.43 17.01 -7.59
N VAL A 226 7.05 17.03 -6.32
CA VAL A 226 7.82 16.43 -5.22
C VAL A 226 6.93 15.40 -4.54
N PHE A 227 7.36 14.14 -4.56
CA PHE A 227 6.70 13.03 -3.89
C PHE A 227 7.36 12.78 -2.54
N TYR A 228 6.53 12.52 -1.53
CA TYR A 228 6.95 12.06 -0.21
C TYR A 228 6.27 10.75 0.09
N LEU A 229 7.03 9.66 0.18
CA LEU A 229 6.52 8.29 0.09
C LEU A 229 7.22 7.35 1.07
N THR A 230 6.54 6.28 1.49
CA THR A 230 7.11 5.21 2.33
C THR A 230 6.67 3.83 1.86
N ASP A 231 7.48 2.81 2.17
CA ASP A 231 7.24 1.42 1.79
C ASP A 231 5.90 0.91 2.36
N PRO A 232 5.14 0.08 1.63
CA PRO A 232 3.93 -0.58 2.13
C PRO A 232 4.25 -1.79 3.03
N THR A 233 4.94 -1.56 4.14
CA THR A 233 5.07 -2.57 5.21
C THR A 233 3.73 -2.79 5.91
N PRO A 234 3.45 -3.97 6.49
CA PRO A 234 2.22 -4.22 7.25
C PRO A 234 1.96 -3.18 8.35
N ALA A 235 3.00 -2.73 9.07
CA ALA A 235 2.89 -1.68 10.07
C ALA A 235 2.50 -0.31 9.46
N ASN A 236 3.18 0.13 8.40
CA ASN A 236 2.82 1.37 7.70
C ASN A 236 1.40 1.32 7.09
N LEU A 237 0.95 0.16 6.61
CA LEU A 237 -0.40 -0.05 6.08
C LEU A 237 -1.46 0.03 7.19
N GLU A 238 -1.21 -0.54 8.36
CA GLU A 238 -2.11 -0.40 9.52
C GLU A 238 -2.14 1.06 10.03
N ILE A 239 -0.99 1.74 10.10
CA ILE A 239 -0.89 3.17 10.42
C ILE A 239 -1.70 4.02 9.44
N TYR A 240 -1.61 3.74 8.13
CA TYR A 240 -2.41 4.41 7.10
C TYR A 240 -3.91 4.09 7.21
N LYS A 241 -4.29 2.83 7.47
CA LYS A 241 -5.69 2.41 7.64
C LYS A 241 -6.33 3.09 8.85
N VAL A 242 -5.63 3.13 9.99
CA VAL A 242 -6.09 3.82 11.21
C VAL A 242 -6.21 5.32 10.97
N TRP A 243 -5.25 5.95 10.27
CA TRP A 243 -5.30 7.37 9.94
C TRP A 243 -6.46 7.73 9.00
N SER A 244 -6.57 7.04 7.87
CA SER A 244 -7.58 7.32 6.83
C SER A 244 -9.02 7.11 7.31
N LYS A 245 -9.24 6.27 8.32
CA LYS A 245 -10.54 6.04 8.97
C LYS A 245 -10.94 7.11 10.00
N ASN A 246 -10.01 7.97 10.43
CA ASN A 246 -10.23 8.94 11.50
C ASN A 246 -9.98 10.37 11.03
N PRO A 247 -11.03 11.13 10.61
CA PRO A 247 -10.88 12.51 10.13
C PRO A 247 -10.14 13.45 11.10
N SER A 248 -10.29 13.23 12.41
CA SER A 248 -9.59 13.95 13.48
C SER A 248 -8.05 13.77 13.48
N LEU A 249 -7.53 12.75 12.79
CA LEU A 249 -6.08 12.53 12.58
C LEU A 249 -5.57 13.09 11.25
N VAL A 250 -6.46 13.45 10.31
CA VAL A 250 -6.12 13.89 8.95
C VAL A 250 -5.62 15.34 8.91
N GLU A 251 -6.21 16.23 9.73
CA GLU A 251 -5.85 17.65 9.75
C GLU A 251 -4.64 18.03 10.64
N PRO A 252 -4.50 17.56 11.90
CA PRO A 252 -3.47 18.09 12.81
C PRO A 252 -2.10 17.42 12.65
N CYS A 253 -1.97 16.38 11.82
CA CYS A 253 -0.79 15.53 11.80
C CYS A 253 -0.32 15.20 10.38
N PHE A 254 0.97 15.45 10.10
CA PHE A 254 1.64 14.92 8.92
C PHE A 254 1.88 13.42 9.14
N LEU A 255 1.14 12.56 8.45
CA LEU A 255 1.21 11.10 8.61
C LEU A 255 2.64 10.55 8.46
N GLY A 256 3.47 11.20 7.63
CA GLY A 256 4.88 10.86 7.45
C GLY A 256 5.75 10.88 8.72
N ASP A 257 5.31 11.55 9.79
CA ASP A 257 5.98 11.54 11.09
C ASP A 257 5.60 10.30 11.96
N ARG A 258 4.65 9.47 11.52
CA ARG A 258 4.15 8.30 12.28
C ARG A 258 4.63 6.94 11.76
N PHE A 259 5.14 6.87 10.52
CA PHE A 259 5.59 5.62 9.91
C PHE A 259 6.87 5.09 10.55
N GLU A 260 6.97 3.77 10.73
CA GLU A 260 8.19 3.12 11.21
C GLU A 260 9.34 3.28 10.22
N LYS A 261 9.04 3.19 8.92
CA LYS A 261 9.99 3.53 7.85
C LYS A 261 9.83 5.01 7.47
N PRO A 262 10.90 5.82 7.55
CA PRO A 262 10.83 7.27 7.33
C PRO A 262 10.55 7.60 5.86
N CYS A 263 9.72 8.61 5.62
CA CYS A 263 9.40 9.06 4.27
C CYS A 263 10.65 9.49 3.47
N TYR A 264 10.73 8.99 2.25
CA TYR A 264 11.68 9.41 1.24
C TYR A 264 11.14 10.61 0.47
N LYS A 265 12.03 11.50 0.01
CA LYS A 265 11.69 12.64 -0.86
C LYS A 265 12.24 12.41 -2.27
N ILE A 266 11.35 12.25 -3.24
CA ILE A 266 11.68 12.26 -4.68
C ILE A 266 11.32 13.65 -5.24
N VAL A 267 12.22 14.25 -6.03
CA VAL A 267 11.95 15.47 -6.80
C VAL A 267 11.97 15.09 -8.27
N LEU A 268 10.84 15.22 -8.95
CA LEU A 268 10.70 15.05 -10.40
C LEU A 268 10.70 16.42 -11.08
N LYS A 269 11.50 16.57 -12.13
CA LYS A 269 11.55 17.73 -13.02
C LYS A 269 10.89 17.39 -14.35
N GLN A 270 10.64 18.40 -15.17
CA GLN A 270 10.28 18.27 -16.58
C GLN A 270 11.08 17.16 -17.29
N GLY A 271 10.37 16.20 -17.87
CA GLY A 271 10.90 15.04 -18.57
C GLY A 271 11.21 13.82 -17.70
N ASP A 272 11.29 13.95 -16.37
CA ASP A 272 11.43 12.78 -15.50
C ASP A 272 10.14 11.95 -15.51
N THR A 273 10.30 10.63 -15.51
CA THR A 273 9.22 9.66 -15.33
C THR A 273 9.46 8.84 -14.07
N LEU A 274 8.43 8.70 -13.23
CA LEU A 274 8.42 7.82 -12.07
C LEU A 274 7.46 6.66 -12.33
N LEU A 275 7.89 5.44 -12.04
CA LEU A 275 7.01 4.29 -11.83
C LEU A 275 6.88 4.05 -10.33
N ILE A 276 5.65 4.04 -9.82
CA ILE A 276 5.32 3.78 -8.41
C ILE A 276 4.68 2.39 -8.33
N PRO A 277 5.18 1.47 -7.48
CA PRO A 277 4.57 0.16 -7.33
C PRO A 277 3.31 0.19 -6.44
N SER A 278 2.48 -0.83 -6.63
CA SER A 278 1.35 -1.20 -5.78
C SER A 278 1.59 -0.94 -4.28
N GLY A 279 0.61 -0.31 -3.63
CA GLY A 279 0.55 -0.10 -2.18
C GLY A 279 1.34 1.09 -1.62
N TRP A 280 2.30 1.66 -2.36
CA TRP A 280 3.19 2.71 -1.84
C TRP A 280 2.44 3.97 -1.37
N ILE A 281 2.50 4.22 -0.06
CA ILE A 281 1.77 5.32 0.60
C ILE A 281 2.52 6.62 0.35
N HIS A 282 1.86 7.61 -0.26
CA HIS A 282 2.54 8.83 -0.69
C HIS A 282 1.67 10.09 -0.67
N CYS A 283 2.30 11.26 -0.51
CA CYS A 283 1.69 12.57 -0.75
C CYS A 283 2.53 13.36 -1.78
N VAL A 284 1.91 14.35 -2.44
CA VAL A 284 2.51 15.06 -3.59
C VAL A 284 2.41 16.57 -3.41
N TYR A 285 3.54 17.26 -3.55
CA TYR A 285 3.63 18.72 -3.56
C TYR A 285 4.03 19.26 -4.94
N THR A 286 3.49 20.42 -5.31
CA THR A 286 3.67 21.07 -6.61
C THR A 286 4.48 22.36 -6.41
N PRO A 287 5.81 22.34 -6.48
CA PRO A 287 6.65 23.53 -6.24
C PRO A 287 6.47 24.66 -7.27
N VAL A 288 6.10 24.33 -8.51
CA VAL A 288 5.86 25.26 -9.63
C VAL A 288 4.65 24.80 -10.43
N ASP A 289 4.01 25.71 -11.17
CA ASP A 289 2.95 25.37 -12.12
C ASP A 289 3.41 24.23 -13.06
N SER A 290 2.60 23.16 -13.17
CA SER A 290 3.03 21.90 -13.80
C SER A 290 1.92 21.22 -14.59
N LEU A 291 2.28 20.66 -15.75
CA LEU A 291 1.49 19.74 -16.56
C LEU A 291 2.12 18.35 -16.51
N VAL A 292 1.32 17.31 -16.25
CA VAL A 292 1.77 15.93 -16.07
C VAL A 292 0.82 14.99 -16.80
N ILE A 293 1.37 13.96 -17.45
CA ILE A 293 0.61 12.81 -17.92
C ILE A 293 0.95 11.61 -17.03
N GLY A 294 -0.06 10.92 -16.52
CA GLY A 294 0.11 9.72 -15.70
C GLY A 294 -1.00 8.71 -15.91
N GLY A 295 -0.93 7.57 -15.23
CA GLY A 295 -1.96 6.53 -15.34
C GLY A 295 -1.73 5.34 -14.42
N ASN A 296 -2.83 4.71 -14.02
CA ASN A 296 -2.88 3.59 -13.10
C ASN A 296 -3.03 2.28 -13.87
N PHE A 297 -2.35 1.24 -13.40
CA PHE A 297 -2.41 -0.11 -13.96
C PHE A 297 -2.33 -1.18 -12.87
N LEU A 298 -3.00 -2.30 -13.11
CA LEU A 298 -2.91 -3.50 -12.26
C LEU A 298 -2.11 -4.56 -13.00
N HIS A 299 -1.32 -5.34 -12.26
CA HIS A 299 -0.39 -6.30 -12.85
C HIS A 299 -0.11 -7.50 -11.94
N SER A 300 0.45 -8.56 -12.52
CA SER A 300 0.53 -9.87 -11.84
C SER A 300 1.67 -9.99 -10.83
N LEU A 301 2.68 -9.11 -10.86
CA LEU A 301 3.80 -9.09 -9.90
C LEU A 301 3.37 -8.69 -8.47
N HIS A 302 2.23 -8.01 -8.29
CA HIS A 302 1.81 -7.46 -7.00
C HIS A 302 0.37 -7.82 -6.59
N ILE A 303 -0.13 -8.96 -7.05
CA ILE A 303 -1.50 -9.40 -6.72
C ILE A 303 -1.82 -9.38 -5.22
N PRO A 304 -0.97 -9.91 -4.30
CA PRO A 304 -1.30 -9.88 -2.87
C PRO A 304 -1.45 -8.47 -2.30
N MET A 305 -0.58 -7.54 -2.74
CA MET A 305 -0.67 -6.14 -2.33
C MET A 305 -1.94 -5.47 -2.88
N GLN A 306 -2.27 -5.70 -4.16
CA GLN A 306 -3.52 -5.21 -4.76
C GLN A 306 -4.75 -5.71 -3.98
N LEU A 307 -4.78 -6.98 -3.56
CA LEU A 307 -5.86 -7.57 -2.76
C LEU A 307 -5.94 -6.97 -1.34
N GLU A 308 -4.80 -6.76 -0.66
CA GLU A 308 -4.78 -6.12 0.67
C GLU A 308 -5.20 -4.65 0.60
N ILE A 309 -4.82 -3.87 -0.43
CA ILE A 309 -5.33 -2.49 -0.58
C ILE A 309 -6.84 -2.48 -0.83
N ILE A 310 -7.37 -3.39 -1.64
CA ILE A 310 -8.84 -3.55 -1.84
C ILE A 310 -9.55 -3.88 -0.52
N ARG A 311 -8.91 -4.65 0.35
CA ARG A 311 -9.40 -4.93 1.70
C ARG A 311 -9.33 -3.70 2.61
N ILE A 312 -8.24 -2.94 2.57
CA ILE A 312 -8.11 -1.67 3.31
C ILE A 312 -9.21 -0.69 2.88
N GLU A 313 -9.45 -0.50 1.57
CA GLU A 313 -10.56 0.30 1.04
C GLU A 313 -11.94 -0.14 1.56
N GLN A 314 -12.12 -1.43 1.85
CA GLN A 314 -13.35 -1.98 2.44
C GLN A 314 -13.41 -1.70 3.94
N GLU A 315 -12.33 -1.97 4.69
CA GLU A 315 -12.25 -1.76 6.15
C GLU A 315 -12.31 -0.27 6.57
N THR A 316 -11.85 0.65 5.72
CA THR A 316 -11.94 2.12 5.90
C THR A 316 -13.28 2.71 5.43
N GLY A 317 -14.01 2.01 4.57
CA GLY A 317 -15.25 2.52 3.98
C GLY A 317 -15.06 3.48 2.81
N THR A 318 -13.90 3.50 2.14
CA THR A 318 -13.60 4.35 0.97
C THR A 318 -14.77 4.34 -0.04
N PRO A 319 -15.34 5.50 -0.44
CA PRO A 319 -16.45 5.55 -1.39
C PRO A 319 -16.16 4.85 -2.72
N ILE A 320 -17.18 4.22 -3.33
CA ILE A 320 -17.01 3.43 -4.56
C ILE A 320 -16.42 4.25 -5.72
N LYS A 321 -16.67 5.57 -5.80
CA LYS A 321 -16.06 6.44 -6.83
C LYS A 321 -14.53 6.63 -6.70
N PHE A 322 -13.95 6.24 -5.57
CA PHE A 322 -12.51 6.29 -5.28
C PHE A 322 -11.86 4.89 -5.18
N ARG A 323 -12.56 3.83 -5.60
CA ARG A 323 -12.00 2.46 -5.70
C ARG A 323 -11.79 2.08 -7.16
N PHE A 324 -10.94 1.08 -7.43
CA PHE A 324 -10.67 0.65 -8.80
C PHE A 324 -11.95 0.14 -9.51
N PRO A 325 -12.40 0.75 -10.62
CA PRO A 325 -13.65 0.38 -11.28
C PRO A 325 -13.66 -1.08 -11.76
N SER A 326 -14.76 -1.79 -11.56
CA SER A 326 -14.95 -3.17 -12.05
C SER A 326 -13.88 -4.19 -11.61
N MET A 327 -13.12 -3.93 -10.53
CA MET A 327 -11.94 -4.73 -10.16
C MET A 327 -12.19 -6.24 -10.09
N GLU A 328 -13.19 -6.70 -9.32
CA GLU A 328 -13.49 -8.14 -9.20
C GLU A 328 -13.84 -8.79 -10.56
N LYS A 329 -14.39 -8.03 -11.51
CA LYS A 329 -14.67 -8.48 -12.89
C LYS A 329 -13.42 -8.55 -13.76
N LEU A 330 -12.51 -7.57 -13.61
CA LEU A 330 -11.20 -7.61 -14.26
C LEU A 330 -10.38 -8.82 -13.80
N SER A 331 -10.39 -9.12 -12.50
CA SER A 331 -9.75 -10.31 -11.92
C SER A 331 -10.30 -11.61 -12.51
N TRP A 332 -11.62 -11.72 -12.75
CA TRP A 332 -12.19 -12.88 -13.45
C TRP A 332 -11.72 -13.01 -14.91
N PHE A 333 -11.58 -11.90 -15.63
CA PHE A 333 -11.02 -11.92 -16.98
C PHE A 333 -9.53 -12.32 -16.98
N ALA A 334 -8.74 -11.80 -16.04
CA ALA A 334 -7.35 -12.19 -15.87
C ALA A 334 -7.21 -13.69 -15.58
N VAL A 335 -7.99 -14.24 -14.64
CA VAL A 335 -8.00 -15.69 -14.35
C VAL A 335 -8.42 -16.52 -15.58
N ALA A 336 -9.42 -16.09 -16.34
CA ALA A 336 -9.80 -16.78 -17.57
C ALA A 336 -8.70 -16.74 -18.66
N ALA A 337 -7.97 -15.62 -18.78
CA ALA A 337 -6.86 -15.47 -19.71
C ALA A 337 -5.63 -16.30 -19.31
N TYR A 338 -5.32 -16.40 -18.01
CA TYR A 338 -4.24 -17.26 -17.50
C TYR A 338 -4.59 -18.75 -17.53
N GLU A 339 -5.87 -19.12 -17.36
CA GLU A 339 -6.31 -20.53 -17.42
C GLU A 339 -6.36 -21.09 -18.84
N SER A 340 -6.65 -20.22 -19.82
CA SER A 340 -6.58 -20.52 -21.26
C SER A 340 -5.22 -20.20 -21.89
N MET A 341 -4.23 -19.81 -21.08
CA MET A 341 -2.86 -19.60 -21.53
C MET A 341 -2.19 -20.93 -21.88
N ASP A 342 -1.37 -20.91 -22.92
CA ASP A 342 -0.50 -22.03 -23.29
C ASP A 342 0.45 -22.42 -22.13
N GLN A 343 0.77 -23.72 -22.02
CA GLN A 343 1.54 -24.25 -20.89
C GLN A 343 2.95 -23.65 -20.81
N GLU A 344 3.64 -23.46 -21.93
CA GLU A 344 4.99 -22.91 -21.92
C GLU A 344 4.98 -21.41 -21.58
N LYS A 345 3.94 -20.68 -22.00
CA LYS A 345 3.74 -19.28 -21.58
C LYS A 345 3.42 -19.16 -20.09
N LEU A 346 2.65 -20.09 -19.52
CA LEU A 346 2.38 -20.13 -18.08
C LEU A 346 3.64 -20.54 -17.29
N LYS A 347 4.43 -21.48 -17.83
CA LYS A 347 5.76 -21.86 -17.33
C LYS A 347 6.83 -20.78 -17.54
N ALA A 348 6.56 -19.71 -18.29
CA ALA A 348 7.43 -18.54 -18.43
C ALA A 348 7.11 -17.41 -17.43
N LEU A 349 6.09 -17.56 -16.58
CA LEU A 349 5.81 -16.61 -15.48
C LEU A 349 6.82 -16.76 -14.34
N SER A 350 7.12 -15.66 -13.65
CA SER A 350 7.94 -15.66 -12.44
C SER A 350 7.22 -16.32 -11.25
N ASN A 351 7.97 -16.78 -10.25
CA ASN A 351 7.39 -17.35 -9.02
C ASN A 351 6.47 -16.34 -8.33
N ILE A 352 6.80 -15.05 -8.37
CA ILE A 352 5.98 -13.94 -7.84
C ILE A 352 4.60 -13.90 -8.51
N GLU A 353 4.55 -13.97 -9.84
CA GLU A 353 3.28 -14.01 -10.59
C GLU A 353 2.47 -15.27 -10.28
N LEU A 354 3.12 -16.44 -10.21
CA LEU A 354 2.47 -17.71 -9.92
C LEU A 354 1.86 -17.74 -8.50
N HIS A 355 2.61 -17.32 -7.47
CA HIS A 355 2.06 -17.19 -6.10
C HIS A 355 0.89 -16.19 -6.07
N GLY A 356 1.00 -15.08 -6.80
CA GLY A 356 -0.09 -14.13 -6.97
C GLY A 356 -1.35 -14.75 -7.60
N LEU A 357 -1.21 -15.62 -8.60
CA LEU A 357 -2.34 -16.33 -9.21
C LEU A 357 -2.96 -17.38 -8.27
N VAL A 358 -2.16 -18.07 -7.44
CA VAL A 358 -2.68 -18.95 -6.38
C VAL A 358 -3.54 -18.15 -5.39
N GLU A 359 -3.10 -16.97 -4.97
CA GLU A 359 -3.87 -16.11 -4.07
C GLU A 359 -5.11 -15.50 -4.73
N LEU A 360 -5.01 -15.04 -5.99
CA LEU A 360 -6.16 -14.50 -6.76
C LEU A 360 -7.28 -15.51 -6.91
N THR A 361 -6.91 -16.76 -7.25
CA THR A 361 -7.86 -17.84 -7.45
C THR A 361 -8.52 -18.25 -6.15
N ASN A 362 -7.76 -18.31 -5.04
CA ASN A 362 -8.31 -18.51 -3.70
C ASN A 362 -9.29 -17.41 -3.30
N TYR A 363 -8.89 -16.14 -3.42
CA TYR A 363 -9.76 -14.97 -3.16
C TYR A 363 -11.08 -15.07 -3.94
N LEU A 364 -11.02 -15.24 -5.27
CA LEU A 364 -12.22 -15.32 -6.11
C LEU A 364 -13.07 -16.56 -5.80
N PHE A 365 -12.46 -17.69 -5.43
CA PHE A 365 -13.18 -18.88 -5.00
C PHE A 365 -13.96 -18.61 -3.69
N LEU A 366 -13.32 -18.03 -2.68
CA LEU A 366 -13.95 -17.67 -1.40
C LEU A 366 -15.09 -16.67 -1.60
N ARG A 367 -14.92 -15.64 -2.45
CA ARG A 367 -16.00 -14.71 -2.84
C ARG A 367 -17.22 -15.44 -3.44
N GLN A 368 -17.02 -16.52 -4.19
CA GLN A 368 -18.14 -17.34 -4.68
C GLN A 368 -18.76 -18.25 -3.61
N GLN A 369 -17.97 -18.76 -2.66
CA GLN A 369 -18.53 -19.54 -1.53
C GLN A 369 -19.32 -18.66 -0.58
N ASP A 370 -18.93 -17.40 -0.37
CA ASP A 370 -19.69 -16.43 0.43
C ASP A 370 -21.13 -16.27 -0.08
N VAL A 371 -21.32 -16.14 -1.40
CA VAL A 371 -22.64 -16.04 -2.03
C VAL A 371 -23.48 -17.31 -1.83
N ARG A 372 -22.85 -18.48 -1.69
CA ARG A 372 -23.50 -19.79 -1.53
C ARG A 372 -23.82 -20.13 -0.07
N ILE A 373 -22.85 -19.93 0.83
CA ILE A 373 -22.83 -20.49 2.19
C ILE A 373 -23.19 -19.43 3.25
N ARG A 374 -22.69 -18.19 3.13
CA ARG A 374 -22.92 -17.17 4.16
C ARG A 374 -24.36 -16.66 4.12
N LYS A 375 -25.15 -17.05 5.14
CA LYS A 375 -26.53 -16.59 5.38
C LYS A 375 -26.64 -15.09 5.72
N LYS A 376 -25.53 -14.40 6.00
CA LYS A 376 -25.47 -12.99 6.47
C LYS A 376 -24.61 -12.08 5.57
N LEU A 377 -24.51 -12.34 4.26
CA LEU A 377 -24.01 -11.31 3.33
C LEU A 377 -25.09 -10.23 3.12
N ASP A 378 -24.67 -8.98 2.97
CA ASP A 378 -25.56 -7.88 2.58
C ASP A 378 -26.19 -8.15 1.18
N PRO A 379 -27.49 -7.84 0.95
CA PRO A 379 -28.13 -8.09 -0.34
C PRO A 379 -27.51 -7.33 -1.52
N ALA A 380 -26.99 -6.11 -1.32
CA ALA A 380 -26.33 -5.34 -2.37
C ALA A 380 -24.92 -5.87 -2.65
N GLU A 381 -24.15 -6.27 -1.63
CA GLU A 381 -22.88 -6.97 -1.82
C GLU A 381 -23.07 -8.31 -2.54
N LYS A 382 -24.06 -9.12 -2.11
CA LYS A 382 -24.40 -10.40 -2.73
C LYS A 382 -24.84 -10.24 -4.19
N LYS A 383 -25.45 -9.11 -4.53
CA LYS A 383 -25.76 -8.71 -5.92
C LYS A 383 -24.50 -8.29 -6.67
N ALA A 384 -23.62 -7.49 -6.06
CA ALA A 384 -22.37 -7.04 -6.67
C ALA A 384 -21.44 -8.21 -7.04
N ILE A 385 -21.24 -9.19 -6.14
CA ILE A 385 -20.45 -10.40 -6.42
C ILE A 385 -21.05 -11.21 -7.57
N LYS A 386 -22.38 -11.36 -7.63
CA LYS A 386 -23.04 -12.03 -8.77
C LYS A 386 -22.90 -11.25 -10.08
N GLN A 387 -22.77 -9.92 -10.02
CA GLN A 387 -22.61 -9.05 -11.19
C GLN A 387 -21.14 -8.83 -11.59
N SER A 388 -20.17 -9.21 -10.76
CA SER A 388 -18.74 -9.19 -11.10
C SER A 388 -18.38 -10.31 -12.07
N VAL A 389 -18.94 -11.52 -11.88
CA VAL A 389 -18.61 -12.71 -12.65
C VAL A 389 -19.02 -12.51 -14.13
N PRO A 390 -18.07 -12.53 -15.09
CA PRO A 390 -18.39 -12.41 -16.50
C PRO A 390 -18.89 -13.74 -17.08
N PRO A 391 -19.69 -13.73 -18.17
CA PRO A 391 -20.24 -14.96 -18.78
C PRO A 391 -19.20 -16.02 -19.16
N ILE A 392 -17.97 -15.63 -19.47
CA ILE A 392 -16.87 -16.57 -19.77
C ILE A 392 -16.55 -17.50 -18.59
N ALA A 393 -16.61 -17.03 -17.34
CA ALA A 393 -16.37 -17.85 -16.15
C ALA A 393 -17.49 -18.88 -15.92
N TYR A 394 -18.72 -18.62 -16.41
CA TYR A 394 -19.81 -19.60 -16.39
C TYR A 394 -19.74 -20.61 -17.54
N LYS A 395 -19.03 -20.32 -18.64
CA LYS A 395 -18.81 -21.28 -19.74
C LYS A 395 -17.81 -22.39 -19.39
N PHE A 396 -17.06 -22.25 -18.29
CA PHE A 396 -16.11 -23.26 -17.83
C PHE A 396 -16.85 -24.52 -17.36
N ARG A 397 -16.81 -25.58 -18.18
CA ARG A 397 -17.64 -26.79 -18.01
C ARG A 397 -17.44 -27.48 -16.65
N ASN A 398 -16.22 -27.51 -16.13
CA ASN A 398 -15.87 -28.30 -14.95
C ASN A 398 -16.13 -27.53 -13.63
N GLY A 399 -17.37 -27.02 -13.48
CA GLY A 399 -17.84 -26.37 -12.24
C GLY A 399 -17.98 -24.85 -12.27
N GLY A 400 -17.99 -24.22 -13.44
CA GLY A 400 -18.19 -22.77 -13.61
C GLY A 400 -17.09 -21.94 -12.90
N PRO A 401 -17.42 -20.77 -12.32
CA PRO A 401 -16.43 -19.86 -11.74
C PRO A 401 -15.56 -20.49 -10.65
N SER A 402 -16.16 -21.33 -9.78
CA SER A 402 -15.42 -22.07 -8.75
C SER A 402 -14.53 -23.18 -9.32
N GLY A 403 -14.89 -23.73 -10.49
CA GLY A 403 -14.07 -24.69 -11.23
C GLY A 403 -12.90 -24.01 -11.94
N LEU A 404 -13.15 -22.84 -12.53
CA LEU A 404 -12.15 -22.00 -13.19
C LEU A 404 -11.03 -21.61 -12.21
N SER A 405 -11.39 -21.09 -11.02
CA SER A 405 -10.42 -20.82 -9.96
C SER A 405 -9.61 -22.06 -9.59
N ARG A 406 -10.27 -23.21 -9.41
CA ARG A 406 -9.59 -24.48 -9.06
C ARG A 406 -8.62 -24.96 -10.14
N ARG A 407 -8.95 -24.83 -11.43
CA ARG A 407 -8.04 -25.26 -12.51
C ARG A 407 -6.78 -24.40 -12.54
N LEU A 408 -6.90 -23.07 -12.55
CA LEU A 408 -5.72 -22.21 -12.56
C LEU A 408 -4.90 -22.31 -11.27
N ASN A 409 -5.54 -22.45 -10.10
CA ASN A 409 -4.85 -22.66 -8.83
C ASN A 409 -3.99 -23.93 -8.88
N ARG A 410 -4.56 -25.09 -9.27
CA ARG A 410 -3.80 -26.34 -9.41
C ARG A 410 -2.66 -26.23 -10.43
N MET A 411 -2.87 -25.54 -11.55
CA MET A 411 -1.83 -25.30 -12.57
C MET A 411 -0.66 -24.45 -12.04
N ALA A 412 -0.95 -23.33 -11.35
CA ALA A 412 0.09 -22.49 -10.76
C ALA A 412 0.83 -23.19 -9.62
N CYS A 413 0.11 -23.89 -8.73
CA CYS A 413 0.69 -24.72 -7.67
C CYS A 413 1.61 -25.81 -8.22
N ALA A 414 1.22 -26.52 -9.29
CA ALA A 414 2.04 -27.56 -9.90
C ALA A 414 3.38 -27.00 -10.44
N ILE A 415 3.36 -25.86 -11.14
CA ILE A 415 4.58 -25.22 -11.65
C ILE A 415 5.48 -24.72 -10.51
N LEU A 416 4.90 -24.23 -9.41
CA LEU A 416 5.65 -23.85 -8.21
C LEU A 416 6.31 -25.08 -7.56
N THR A 417 5.58 -26.19 -7.40
CA THR A 417 6.14 -27.44 -6.86
C THR A 417 7.20 -28.06 -7.79
N GLU A 418 7.03 -27.99 -9.12
CA GLU A 418 8.04 -28.39 -10.13
C GLU A 418 9.35 -27.58 -9.98
N ARG A 419 9.25 -26.32 -9.52
CA ARG A 419 10.39 -25.42 -9.23
C ARG A 419 10.91 -25.52 -7.78
N GLY A 420 10.32 -26.36 -6.94
CA GLY A 420 10.69 -26.49 -5.51
C GLY A 420 10.19 -25.36 -4.60
N GLU A 421 9.27 -24.50 -5.06
CA GLU A 421 8.72 -23.39 -4.28
C GLU A 421 7.65 -23.84 -3.28
N ILE A 422 7.66 -23.23 -2.08
CA ILE A 422 6.73 -23.56 -0.99
C ILE A 422 5.39 -22.84 -1.21
N VAL A 423 4.38 -23.59 -1.63
CA VAL A 423 2.99 -23.11 -1.72
C VAL A 423 2.37 -23.06 -0.32
N ASN A 424 1.72 -21.96 0.03
CA ASN A 424 0.87 -21.90 1.23
C ASN A 424 -0.37 -22.78 1.01
N GLU A 425 -0.46 -23.91 1.71
CA GLU A 425 -1.55 -24.87 1.59
C GLU A 425 -2.92 -24.25 1.91
N ALA A 426 -2.99 -23.22 2.77
CA ALA A 426 -4.23 -22.48 3.04
C ALA A 426 -4.74 -21.65 1.84
N HIS A 427 -3.93 -21.47 0.79
CA HIS A 427 -4.31 -20.85 -0.49
C HIS A 427 -4.47 -21.88 -1.63
N ARG A 428 -4.25 -23.17 -1.37
CA ARG A 428 -4.42 -24.23 -2.36
C ARG A 428 -5.89 -24.63 -2.46
N LEU A 429 -6.40 -24.67 -3.68
CA LEU A 429 -7.79 -25.07 -3.94
C LEU A 429 -7.86 -26.51 -4.42
N LEU A 430 -8.05 -27.42 -3.46
CA LEU A 430 -8.37 -28.83 -3.71
C LEU A 430 -9.62 -28.96 -4.59
N SER A 431 -9.65 -29.99 -5.43
CA SER A 431 -10.84 -30.38 -6.19
C SER A 431 -11.77 -31.29 -5.39
N PRO A 432 -13.02 -31.49 -5.83
CA PRO A 432 -13.90 -32.51 -5.25
C PRO A 432 -13.33 -33.93 -5.39
N GLU A 433 -12.52 -34.19 -6.43
CA GLU A 433 -11.83 -35.47 -6.62
C GLU A 433 -10.76 -35.70 -5.53
N ASP A 434 -10.14 -34.63 -5.03
CA ASP A 434 -9.12 -34.69 -3.97
C ASP A 434 -9.71 -34.91 -2.56
N PHE A 435 -11.04 -35.08 -2.43
CA PHE A 435 -11.73 -35.43 -1.18
C PHE A 435 -12.13 -36.92 -1.07
N ASP A 436 -12.02 -37.70 -2.15
CA ASP A 436 -12.30 -39.15 -2.15
C ASP A 436 -11.07 -40.00 -1.71
N LEU A 437 -10.05 -39.37 -1.13
CA LEU A 437 -8.89 -40.04 -0.52
C LEU A 437 -8.87 -39.84 1.00
N ASP A 438 -8.91 -40.97 1.71
CA ASP A 438 -8.63 -41.14 3.14
C ASP A 438 -9.49 -40.35 4.15
N PHE A 439 -10.79 -40.65 4.16
CA PHE A 439 -11.60 -40.67 5.40
C PHE A 439 -12.26 -42.03 5.63
N GLU A 440 -11.43 -43.07 5.77
CA GLU A 440 -11.81 -44.31 6.45
C GLU A 440 -12.31 -43.97 7.87
N PRO A 441 -13.58 -44.26 8.22
CA PRO A 441 -14.13 -43.88 9.52
C PRO A 441 -13.60 -44.82 10.61
N VAL A 442 -12.53 -44.40 11.30
CA VAL A 442 -11.88 -45.12 12.40
C VAL A 442 -12.92 -45.75 13.35
N PRO A 443 -13.03 -47.09 13.40
CA PRO A 443 -14.02 -47.74 14.25
C PRO A 443 -13.75 -47.44 15.73
N ILE A 444 -14.77 -46.93 16.44
CA ILE A 444 -14.68 -46.70 17.89
C ILE A 444 -14.74 -48.06 18.60
N SER A 445 -13.57 -48.68 18.74
CA SER A 445 -13.41 -49.92 19.50
C SER A 445 -13.53 -49.63 21.00
N THR A 446 -14.64 -50.09 21.61
CA THR A 446 -14.85 -49.98 23.05
C THR A 446 -13.98 -51.02 23.78
N SER A 447 -12.85 -50.58 24.34
CA SER A 447 -11.95 -51.45 25.08
C SER A 447 -12.54 -51.92 26.42
N SER A 448 -12.78 -53.22 26.55
CA SER A 448 -12.95 -53.92 27.83
C SER A 448 -11.72 -54.80 28.12
N PHE A 449 -11.48 -55.09 29.41
CA PHE A 449 -10.18 -55.59 29.87
C PHE A 449 -9.95 -57.09 29.67
N ALA A 450 -8.75 -57.42 29.15
CA ALA A 450 -7.83 -58.51 29.53
C ALA A 450 -8.36 -59.95 29.80
N LEU A 451 -7.69 -60.94 29.19
CA LEU A 451 -6.70 -61.79 29.90
C LEU A 451 -5.96 -62.74 28.93
N THR A 452 -4.68 -63.03 29.21
CA THR A 452 -3.84 -64.04 28.53
C THR A 452 -3.75 -65.32 29.36
N PRO A 453 -3.48 -66.52 28.78
CA PRO A 453 -2.11 -67.05 28.88
C PRO A 453 -1.59 -68.03 27.79
N SER A 454 -0.35 -67.79 27.35
CA SER A 454 0.77 -68.77 27.18
C SER A 454 0.81 -69.87 26.08
N ALA A 455 2.06 -70.25 25.76
CA ALA A 455 2.56 -71.53 25.18
C ALA A 455 2.34 -71.88 23.68
N THR A 456 3.20 -72.62 22.95
CA THR A 456 4.67 -72.90 22.97
C THR A 456 5.09 -73.63 21.66
N MET A 457 6.41 -73.74 21.36
CA MET A 457 7.05 -74.63 20.32
C MET A 457 6.82 -74.22 18.83
N SER A 458 7.86 -74.02 18.00
CA SER A 458 8.79 -74.96 17.27
C SER A 458 8.24 -75.40 15.89
N ASP A 459 9.01 -75.75 14.85
CA ASP A 459 10.46 -75.72 14.59
C ASP A 459 10.76 -75.75 13.06
N HIS A 460 12.01 -75.47 12.64
CA HIS A 460 12.62 -75.83 11.32
C HIS A 460 12.00 -75.19 10.03
N SER A 461 12.65 -75.07 8.86
CA SER A 461 14.04 -75.39 8.39
C SER A 461 14.45 -74.52 7.17
N SER A 462 15.73 -74.57 6.78
CA SER A 462 16.30 -74.08 5.50
C SER A 462 17.29 -75.15 4.96
N PRO A 463 17.66 -75.20 3.65
CA PRO A 463 18.58 -74.25 2.98
C PRO A 463 18.07 -73.92 1.53
N THR A 464 18.81 -73.52 0.47
CA THR A 464 20.23 -73.23 0.10
C THR A 464 20.20 -72.07 -0.93
N LEU A 465 21.17 -71.15 -1.15
CA LEU A 465 22.65 -71.08 -1.12
C LEU A 465 23.35 -71.24 -2.50
N SER A 466 23.48 -70.13 -3.24
CA SER A 466 24.56 -69.76 -4.20
C SER A 466 24.43 -68.23 -4.46
N SER A 467 25.44 -67.35 -4.37
CA SER A 467 26.76 -67.24 -5.05
C SER A 467 26.63 -66.92 -6.56
N THR A 468 27.42 -66.01 -7.18
CA THR A 468 28.71 -65.39 -6.77
C THR A 468 29.01 -64.01 -7.46
N THR A 469 29.82 -63.14 -6.81
CA THR A 469 30.92 -62.27 -7.39
C THR A 469 30.60 -61.22 -8.49
N THR A 470 30.60 -59.87 -8.29
CA THR A 470 31.73 -58.89 -8.08
C THR A 470 32.43 -58.49 -9.42
N ALA A 471 32.79 -57.24 -9.80
CA ALA A 471 33.59 -56.20 -9.07
C ALA A 471 33.61 -54.73 -9.67
N ILE A 472 33.93 -53.74 -8.80
CA ILE A 472 34.90 -52.59 -8.93
C ILE A 472 34.75 -51.41 -9.95
N VAL A 473 34.49 -50.20 -9.39
CA VAL A 473 35.18 -48.87 -9.48
C VAL A 473 35.97 -48.41 -10.73
N ALA A 474 35.70 -47.17 -11.20
CA ALA A 474 36.72 -46.15 -11.59
C ALA A 474 36.14 -44.71 -11.73
N THR A 475 36.95 -43.67 -11.42
CA THR A 475 36.75 -42.25 -11.80
C THR A 475 37.68 -41.87 -12.97
N PRO A 476 37.61 -40.63 -13.49
CA PRO A 476 38.79 -39.76 -13.32
C PRO A 476 38.51 -38.24 -13.16
N GLN A 477 39.52 -37.51 -12.67
CA GLN A 477 39.74 -36.06 -12.91
C GLN A 477 40.88 -35.88 -13.92
N VAL A 478 40.91 -34.76 -14.66
CA VAL A 478 42.13 -34.05 -15.11
C VAL A 478 41.82 -32.54 -15.20
N ASP A 479 42.79 -31.69 -14.86
CA ASP A 479 42.72 -30.22 -14.84
C ASP A 479 43.21 -29.53 -16.14
N HIS A 480 43.02 -28.21 -16.26
CA HIS A 480 44.10 -27.26 -16.57
C HIS A 480 43.68 -25.78 -16.41
N GLU A 481 44.67 -24.88 -16.27
CA GLU A 481 44.48 -23.44 -15.99
C GLU A 481 44.43 -22.56 -17.27
N ASN A 482 44.01 -21.29 -17.13
CA ASN A 482 44.98 -20.16 -17.17
C ASN A 482 44.46 -18.72 -16.91
N THR A 483 45.36 -17.94 -16.29
CA THR A 483 45.58 -16.47 -16.33
C THR A 483 44.44 -15.44 -16.22
N LEU A 484 44.49 -14.69 -15.10
CA LEU A 484 44.61 -13.22 -14.98
C LEU A 484 44.01 -12.27 -16.05
N HIS A 485 43.23 -11.30 -15.55
CA HIS A 485 43.62 -9.89 -15.65
C HIS A 485 43.13 -9.06 -14.45
N GLU A 486 44.05 -8.38 -13.75
CA GLU A 486 43.73 -7.35 -12.76
C GLU A 486 43.66 -5.96 -13.41
N ALA A 487 42.83 -5.07 -12.86
CA ALA A 487 42.82 -3.66 -13.25
C ALA A 487 42.52 -2.77 -12.02
N THR A 488 43.53 -2.51 -11.21
CA THR A 488 43.44 -1.65 -10.02
C THR A 488 43.19 -0.19 -10.43
N MET A 489 42.15 0.45 -9.90
CA MET A 489 41.98 1.90 -9.99
C MET A 489 41.72 2.51 -8.61
N LYS A 490 42.52 3.55 -8.30
CA LYS A 490 42.79 4.08 -6.96
C LYS A 490 41.58 4.74 -6.30
N GLU A 491 41.57 4.69 -4.97
CA GLU A 491 40.87 5.67 -4.13
C GLU A 491 41.37 7.09 -4.42
N LEU A 492 40.49 8.08 -4.26
CA LEU A 492 40.88 9.46 -3.97
C LEU A 492 39.72 10.18 -3.27
N SER A 493 39.80 10.27 -1.94
CA SER A 493 39.04 11.23 -1.15
C SER A 493 39.91 12.46 -0.86
N PRO A 494 39.29 13.60 -0.51
CA PRO A 494 39.75 14.24 0.71
C PRO A 494 38.60 14.70 1.63
N ASN A 495 38.90 14.73 2.93
CA ASN A 495 38.01 15.28 3.96
C ASN A 495 37.94 16.81 3.88
N THR A 496 36.85 17.38 4.40
CA THR A 496 36.93 18.65 5.13
C THR A 496 35.85 18.67 6.22
N GLU A 497 36.23 18.36 7.46
CA GLU A 497 35.43 18.76 8.61
C GLU A 497 35.64 20.25 8.88
N CYS A 498 34.66 20.91 9.48
CA CYS A 498 34.85 22.24 10.06
C CYS A 498 34.04 22.34 11.36
N THR A 499 34.71 21.99 12.47
CA THR A 499 34.23 22.30 13.82
C THR A 499 34.50 23.76 14.14
N LEU A 500 33.51 24.43 14.72
CA LEU A 500 33.71 25.65 15.49
C LEU A 500 33.01 25.50 16.86
N VAL A 501 33.70 25.97 17.88
CA VAL A 501 33.46 25.70 19.30
C VAL A 501 33.83 26.97 20.07
N ASN A 502 33.18 27.19 21.23
CA ASN A 502 33.47 28.24 22.23
C ASN A 502 33.12 29.70 21.86
N SER A 503 32.80 30.57 22.83
CA SER A 503 32.32 30.35 24.23
C SER A 503 31.85 31.67 24.88
N ASN A 504 31.39 31.57 26.14
CA ASN A 504 31.44 32.61 27.20
C ASN A 504 30.47 33.82 27.12
N GLU A 505 30.03 34.44 28.24
CA GLU A 505 29.78 33.96 29.62
C GLU A 505 28.99 35.06 30.41
N ALA A 506 28.88 34.92 31.75
CA ALA A 506 28.24 35.83 32.73
C ALA A 506 26.69 35.90 32.67
N VAL A 507 25.91 35.35 33.61
CA VAL A 507 25.83 35.45 35.10
C VAL A 507 24.89 36.57 35.57
N GLY A 508 23.84 36.16 36.31
CA GLY A 508 22.82 37.03 36.91
C GLY A 508 21.55 36.23 37.21
N GLY A 509 21.52 35.51 38.34
CA GLY A 509 20.45 34.54 38.64
C GLY A 509 19.62 34.89 39.88
N GLN A 510 18.34 34.49 39.87
CA GLN A 510 17.55 34.32 41.09
C GLN A 510 16.54 33.16 40.93
N LEU A 511 16.09 32.60 42.06
CA LEU A 511 15.43 31.30 42.17
C LEU A 511 14.00 31.29 41.58
N LEU A 512 13.56 30.13 41.03
CA LEU A 512 12.55 29.27 41.67
C LEU A 512 12.24 27.95 40.90
N LEU A 513 12.73 26.84 41.48
CA LEU A 513 12.15 25.48 41.53
C LEU A 513 11.35 24.89 40.35
N THR A 514 11.95 23.87 39.72
CA THR A 514 11.26 22.64 39.27
C THR A 514 11.56 21.48 40.24
N PRO A 515 10.57 20.65 40.60
CA PRO A 515 10.76 19.23 40.91
C PRO A 515 9.88 18.30 40.02
N PRO A 516 9.94 16.96 40.14
CA PRO A 516 9.76 16.06 38.99
C PRO A 516 8.48 15.21 38.98
N GLY A 517 8.34 14.36 37.96
CA GLY A 517 7.23 13.39 37.81
C GLY A 517 7.16 12.35 38.94
N GLY A 518 5.94 11.92 39.25
CA GLY A 518 5.62 11.10 40.43
C GLY A 518 5.48 9.58 40.20
N PRO A 519 5.22 8.80 41.26
CA PRO A 519 5.29 7.33 41.23
C PRO A 519 4.17 6.56 40.49
N GLU A 520 3.31 7.23 39.73
CA GLU A 520 2.17 6.60 39.05
C GLU A 520 2.49 6.16 37.61
N ASP A 521 3.32 6.89 36.88
CA ASP A 521 3.72 6.56 35.49
C ASP A 521 4.45 5.20 35.38
N ALA A 522 5.09 4.75 36.46
CA ALA A 522 5.70 3.42 36.54
C ALA A 522 4.65 2.31 36.72
N LYS A 523 3.55 2.58 37.43
CA LYS A 523 2.50 1.59 37.75
C LYS A 523 1.62 1.30 36.55
N ILE A 524 1.29 2.33 35.75
CA ILE A 524 0.52 2.19 34.50
C ILE A 524 1.27 1.28 33.52
N LYS A 525 2.56 1.56 33.27
CA LYS A 525 3.39 0.79 32.33
C LYS A 525 3.61 -0.67 32.74
N LEU A 526 3.60 -0.98 34.04
CA LEU A 526 3.72 -2.37 34.52
C LEU A 526 2.40 -3.15 34.42
N ALA A 527 1.25 -2.47 34.55
CA ALA A 527 -0.06 -3.09 34.38
C ALA A 527 -0.32 -3.51 32.92
N GLU A 528 0.00 -2.63 31.96
CA GLU A 528 -0.15 -2.90 30.52
C GLU A 528 0.73 -4.07 30.05
N ALA A 529 1.96 -4.18 30.57
CA ALA A 529 2.86 -5.30 30.28
C ALA A 529 2.32 -6.67 30.75
N SER A 530 1.57 -6.71 31.86
CA SER A 530 0.96 -7.94 32.40
C SER A 530 -0.21 -8.46 31.53
N ALA A 531 -0.94 -7.54 30.88
CA ALA A 531 -2.06 -7.88 30.00
C ALA A 531 -1.64 -8.68 28.77
N ASN A 532 -0.49 -8.39 28.17
CA ASN A 532 -0.06 -8.98 26.89
C ASN A 532 0.91 -10.17 27.01
N ALA A 533 1.29 -10.59 28.23
CA ALA A 533 2.19 -11.72 28.45
C ALA A 533 1.50 -13.10 28.32
N PRO A 534 2.18 -14.15 27.80
CA PRO A 534 1.68 -15.52 27.79
C PRO A 534 1.34 -16.05 29.17
N ILE A 535 0.34 -16.95 29.24
CA ILE A 535 -0.26 -17.46 30.50
C ILE A 535 0.81 -18.08 31.42
N SER A 536 1.83 -18.74 30.87
CA SER A 536 2.93 -19.36 31.63
C SER A 536 3.83 -18.35 32.37
N GLN A 537 3.97 -17.12 31.88
CA GLN A 537 4.92 -16.14 32.44
C GLN A 537 4.29 -15.14 33.42
N ARG A 538 2.96 -14.93 33.37
CA ARG A 538 2.25 -13.98 34.26
C ARG A 538 2.46 -14.23 35.77
N ARG A 539 2.78 -15.48 36.19
CA ARG A 539 3.07 -15.80 37.60
C ARG A 539 4.44 -15.31 38.10
N LEU A 540 5.43 -15.13 37.23
CA LEU A 540 6.77 -14.66 37.62
C LEU A 540 6.77 -13.13 37.79
N LEU A 541 6.24 -12.41 36.82
CA LEU A 541 6.14 -10.94 36.85
C LEU A 541 5.33 -10.43 38.07
N LYS A 542 4.31 -11.18 38.50
CA LYS A 542 3.49 -10.77 39.65
C LYS A 542 4.22 -10.83 41.00
N ARG A 543 5.16 -11.77 41.19
CA ARG A 543 6.01 -11.82 42.40
C ARG A 543 6.98 -10.65 42.48
N ALA A 544 7.65 -10.33 41.37
CA ALA A 544 8.62 -9.23 41.33
C ALA A 544 7.99 -7.87 41.71
N ALA A 545 6.73 -7.65 41.38
CA ALA A 545 5.99 -6.43 41.73
C ALA A 545 5.57 -6.34 43.22
N GLU A 546 5.54 -7.47 43.94
CA GLU A 546 5.09 -7.53 45.34
C GLU A 546 6.28 -7.46 46.32
N GLU A 547 7.48 -7.91 45.93
CA GLU A 547 8.69 -7.87 46.78
C GLU A 547 9.36 -6.49 46.85
N GLN A 548 9.15 -5.61 45.85
CA GLN A 548 9.83 -4.31 45.74
C GLN A 548 9.25 -3.20 46.66
N VAL A 549 8.27 -3.52 47.53
CA VAL A 549 7.61 -2.55 48.43
C VAL A 549 8.31 -2.42 49.80
N CYS A 550 9.24 -3.32 50.14
CA CYS A 550 9.76 -3.51 51.51
C CYS A 550 11.22 -3.09 51.74
N SER A 551 11.82 -2.19 50.95
CA SER A 551 13.23 -1.77 51.11
C SER A 551 13.51 -0.28 51.33
N ASP A 552 12.57 0.64 51.03
CA ASP A 552 12.82 2.10 51.05
C ASP A 552 12.23 2.83 52.28
N GLN A 553 12.51 2.37 53.51
CA GLN A 553 12.50 3.23 54.71
C GLN A 553 13.59 2.86 55.72
N GLY A 554 14.59 3.74 55.86
CA GLY A 554 15.69 3.60 56.81
C GLY A 554 15.42 4.28 58.16
N SER A 555 15.17 3.46 59.19
CA SER A 555 15.50 3.67 60.60
C SER A 555 15.24 5.03 61.30
N THR A 556 14.28 5.05 62.24
CA THR A 556 14.46 5.65 63.58
C THR A 556 13.62 4.93 64.66
N SER A 557 14.15 4.88 65.88
CA SER A 557 13.46 4.62 67.17
C SER A 557 12.48 3.43 67.33
N ALA A 558 13.05 2.28 67.71
CA ALA A 558 12.88 1.63 69.02
C ALA A 558 11.51 1.06 69.54
N LEU A 559 11.62 -0.22 69.96
CA LEU A 559 11.03 -0.88 71.15
C LEU A 559 9.55 -1.37 71.19
N CYS A 560 9.44 -2.67 71.51
CA CYS A 560 8.32 -3.37 72.18
C CYS A 560 6.96 -3.48 71.47
N SER A 561 6.14 -4.53 71.67
CA SER A 561 6.39 -5.90 72.18
C SER A 561 5.15 -6.79 71.90
N ALA A 562 5.21 -8.08 72.27
CA ALA A 562 4.08 -9.02 72.39
C ALA A 562 3.36 -9.53 71.11
N SER A 563 3.58 -10.82 70.83
CA SER A 563 2.60 -11.76 70.26
C SER A 563 1.59 -12.18 71.37
N PRO A 564 0.54 -13.05 71.19
CA PRO A 564 0.22 -13.93 70.05
C PRO A 564 -1.29 -14.16 69.74
N ARG A 565 -1.58 -15.15 68.86
CA ARG A 565 -2.88 -15.86 68.62
C ARG A 565 -3.93 -15.07 67.78
N ARG A 566 -4.88 -15.70 67.05
CA ARG A 566 -5.19 -17.14 66.86
C ARG A 566 -5.88 -17.42 65.48
N LYS A 567 -5.60 -18.61 64.95
CA LYS A 567 -6.37 -19.50 64.05
C LYS A 567 -7.77 -19.09 63.50
N LEU A 568 -8.00 -19.52 62.25
CA LEU A 568 -9.28 -19.82 61.55
C LEU A 568 -10.12 -18.59 61.13
N ARG A 569 -10.82 -18.62 59.99
CA ARG A 569 -10.98 -19.68 58.97
C ARG A 569 -10.19 -19.41 57.71
#